data_AF-Q2S6S5-F1
#
_entry.id   AF-Q2S6S5-F1
#
_cell.length_a   1.000
_cell.length_b   1.000
_cell.length_c   1.000
_cell.angle_alpha   90.00
_cell.angle_beta   90.00
_cell.angle_gamma   90.00
#
_symmetry.space_group_name_H-M   'P 1'
#
loop_
_entity.id
_entity.type
_entity.pdbx_description
1 polymer ?
#
loop_
_entity_poly.entity_id
_entity_poly.type
_entity_poly.pdbx_seq_one_letter_code
_entity_poly.pdbx_strand_id
1 'polypeptide(L)'
;MAARIPGDIIAVDGKTLRGSYDRASSKAAIHMVSAWSTANELVLGQLKTEEKSNEFTAIPKLFTLLALEDCPVTIDAIGRQRDIAKQIVDKNADYLLVVKHNQHTLHEGIHDLYIEAEAKGFTEDFTDSVTEEGDKHGRIDKLHCRVTHRFSGLGALADKTRPNSLWVAEVYRYNSNAGLIIDSRE
;
A
#
# COMPACT_ATOMS: atom_id res chain seq x y z
N MET A 1 21.52 10.71 13.17
CA MET A 1 20.10 10.29 13.04
C MET A 1 19.47 11.17 11.97
N ALA A 2 18.78 10.59 11.00
CA ALA A 2 18.02 11.36 10.00
C ALA A 2 16.90 12.13 10.71
N ALA A 3 16.70 13.39 10.33
CA ALA A 3 15.67 14.23 10.92
C ALA A 3 14.27 13.68 10.60
N ARG A 4 13.38 13.69 11.60
CA ARG A 4 11.98 13.24 11.50
C ARG A 4 11.11 14.41 11.07
N ILE A 5 10.05 14.15 10.29
CA ILE A 5 8.98 15.12 10.04
C ILE A 5 7.66 14.51 10.50
N PRO A 6 7.03 15.07 11.54
CA PRO A 6 5.71 14.64 11.97
C PRO A 6 4.72 14.65 10.81
N GLY A 7 4.06 13.53 10.54
CA GLY A 7 3.03 13.41 9.51
C GLY A 7 3.53 13.14 8.08
N ASP A 8 4.82 12.87 7.88
CA ASP A 8 5.31 12.44 6.57
C ASP A 8 4.86 11.01 6.23
N ILE A 9 4.32 10.83 5.02
CA ILE A 9 3.93 9.52 4.49
C ILE A 9 5.10 8.98 3.66
N ILE A 10 5.51 7.75 3.94
CA ILE A 10 6.54 7.04 3.20
C ILE A 10 5.88 6.12 2.18
N ALA A 11 5.96 6.49 0.90
CA ALA A 11 5.47 5.68 -0.20
C ALA A 11 6.58 4.75 -0.71
N VAL A 12 6.29 3.46 -0.81
CA VAL A 12 7.22 2.43 -1.27
C VAL A 12 6.67 1.82 -2.55
N ASP A 13 7.48 1.83 -3.60
CA ASP A 13 7.04 1.45 -4.94
C ASP A 13 8.16 0.78 -5.74
N GLY A 14 7.77 -0.18 -6.56
CA GLY A 14 8.64 -0.93 -7.46
C GLY A 14 8.50 -0.46 -8.91
N LYS A 15 9.58 0.06 -9.50
CA LYS A 15 9.59 0.54 -10.90
C LYS A 15 10.67 -0.14 -11.72
N THR A 16 10.30 -0.52 -12.93
CA THR A 16 11.25 -0.95 -13.97
C THR A 16 11.68 0.25 -14.79
N LEU A 17 12.99 0.51 -14.84
CA LEU A 17 13.53 1.66 -15.54
C LEU A 17 13.39 1.50 -17.05
N ARG A 18 12.69 2.43 -17.69
CA ARG A 18 12.51 2.44 -19.15
C ARG A 18 13.86 2.61 -19.84
N GLY A 19 14.11 1.78 -20.85
CA GLY A 19 15.35 1.84 -21.65
C GLY A 19 16.57 1.21 -20.99
N SER A 20 16.42 0.56 -19.83
CA SER A 20 17.53 -0.12 -19.13
C SER A 20 17.81 -1.54 -19.63
N TYR A 21 16.97 -2.09 -20.51
CA TYR A 21 17.19 -3.40 -21.12
C TYR A 21 18.33 -3.31 -22.14
N ASP A 22 19.38 -4.09 -21.92
CA ASP A 22 20.51 -4.16 -22.85
C ASP A 22 20.31 -5.32 -23.84
N ARG A 23 19.93 -4.97 -25.08
CA ARG A 23 19.77 -5.93 -26.18
C ARG A 23 21.07 -6.61 -26.58
N ALA A 24 22.21 -5.91 -26.51
CA ALA A 24 23.48 -6.42 -27.00
C ALA A 24 24.04 -7.52 -26.08
N SER A 25 23.81 -7.39 -24.77
CA SER A 25 24.23 -8.39 -23.77
C SER A 25 23.08 -9.22 -23.19
N SER A 26 21.85 -9.06 -23.69
CA SER A 26 20.63 -9.74 -23.19
C SER A 26 20.42 -9.58 -21.68
N LYS A 27 20.82 -8.45 -21.10
CA LYS A 27 20.58 -8.16 -19.68
C LYS A 27 19.17 -7.63 -19.48
N ALA A 28 18.48 -8.20 -18.50
CA ALA A 28 17.16 -7.79 -18.09
C ALA A 28 17.11 -6.29 -17.71
N ALA A 29 15.93 -5.70 -17.87
CA ALA A 29 15.70 -4.32 -17.46
C ALA A 29 15.92 -4.18 -15.95
N ILE A 30 16.51 -3.05 -15.54
CA ILE A 30 16.74 -2.74 -14.14
C ILE A 30 15.38 -2.53 -13.47
N HIS A 31 15.12 -3.34 -12.47
CA HIS A 31 14.01 -3.16 -11.55
C HIS A 31 14.53 -2.58 -10.23
N MET A 32 13.78 -1.65 -9.66
CA MET A 32 14.16 -0.92 -8.46
C MET A 32 12.97 -0.74 -7.53
N VAL A 33 13.22 -0.83 -6.24
CA VAL A 33 12.28 -0.44 -5.19
C VAL A 33 12.78 0.82 -4.52
N SER A 34 11.94 1.84 -4.38
CA SER A 34 12.28 3.10 -3.72
C SER A 34 11.31 3.43 -2.59
N ALA A 35 11.82 4.06 -1.53
CA ALA A 35 11.03 4.70 -0.49
C ALA A 35 11.08 6.22 -0.70
N TRP A 36 9.91 6.82 -0.86
CA TRP A 36 9.70 8.23 -1.16
C TRP A 36 9.05 8.92 0.04
N SER A 37 9.65 10.02 0.48
CA SER A 37 9.06 10.94 1.44
C SER A 37 8.14 11.90 0.71
N THR A 38 6.84 11.81 0.99
CA THR A 38 5.83 12.69 0.39
C THR A 38 6.00 14.14 0.83
N ALA A 39 6.28 14.39 2.10
CA ALA A 39 6.40 15.74 2.63
C ALA A 39 7.67 16.46 2.15
N ASN A 40 8.75 15.72 1.88
CA ASN A 40 10.03 16.29 1.47
C ASN A 40 10.32 16.18 -0.03
N GLU A 41 9.43 15.54 -0.78
CA GLU A 41 9.59 15.28 -2.22
C GLU A 41 10.96 14.64 -2.55
N LEU A 42 11.37 13.64 -1.76
CA LEU A 42 12.68 13.02 -1.91
C LEU A 42 12.67 11.50 -1.76
N VAL A 43 13.61 10.84 -2.45
CA VAL A 43 13.89 9.41 -2.27
C VAL A 43 14.77 9.23 -1.03
N LEU A 44 14.24 8.58 0.00
CA LEU A 44 14.95 8.26 1.24
C LEU A 44 15.89 7.07 1.07
N GLY A 45 15.55 6.16 0.18
CA GLY A 45 16.36 4.98 -0.12
C GLY A 45 15.82 4.22 -1.31
N GLN A 46 16.71 3.49 -1.98
CA GLN A 46 16.35 2.65 -3.12
C GLN A 46 17.24 1.42 -3.21
N LEU A 47 16.69 0.31 -3.70
CA LEU A 47 17.40 -0.95 -3.91
C LEU A 47 17.11 -1.49 -5.31
N LYS A 48 18.17 -1.89 -6.02
CA LYS A 48 18.03 -2.69 -7.24
C LYS A 48 17.54 -4.09 -6.88
N THR A 49 16.62 -4.59 -7.68
CA THR A 49 16.11 -5.97 -7.67
C THR A 49 16.38 -6.62 -9.03
N GLU A 50 16.49 -7.94 -9.04
CA GLU A 50 16.73 -8.68 -10.29
C GLU A 50 15.45 -8.80 -11.12
N GLU A 51 14.29 -9.00 -10.48
CA GLU A 51 12.97 -9.05 -11.12
C GLU A 51 11.90 -8.41 -10.22
N LYS A 52 10.72 -8.12 -10.79
CA LYS A 52 9.54 -7.58 -10.07
C LYS A 52 9.11 -8.46 -8.90
N SER A 53 9.20 -9.78 -9.06
CA SER A 53 8.88 -10.76 -8.00
C SER A 53 9.79 -10.65 -6.77
N ASN A 54 10.97 -10.04 -6.90
CA ASN A 54 11.94 -9.89 -5.82
C ASN A 54 11.66 -8.70 -4.88
N GLU A 55 10.67 -7.85 -5.18
CA GLU A 55 10.21 -6.76 -4.31
C GLU A 55 9.96 -7.24 -2.87
N PHE A 56 9.37 -8.44 -2.73
CA PHE A 56 9.12 -9.08 -1.43
C PHE A 56 10.39 -9.21 -0.56
N THR A 57 11.55 -9.43 -1.17
CA THR A 57 12.83 -9.54 -0.45
C THR A 57 13.56 -8.21 -0.32
N ALA A 58 13.22 -7.22 -1.15
CA ALA A 58 13.88 -5.93 -1.20
C ALA A 58 13.28 -4.94 -0.20
N ILE A 59 11.95 -4.88 -0.10
CA ILE A 59 11.25 -3.99 0.82
C ILE A 59 11.72 -4.22 2.27
N PRO A 60 11.83 -5.46 2.77
CA PRO A 60 12.31 -5.66 4.14
C PRO A 60 13.73 -5.17 4.37
N LYS A 61 14.61 -5.33 3.38
CA LYS A 61 15.99 -4.81 3.44
C LYS A 61 15.98 -3.29 3.43
N LEU A 62 15.16 -2.67 2.58
CA LEU A 62 15.01 -1.22 2.53
C LEU A 62 14.57 -0.66 3.88
N PHE A 63 13.60 -1.31 4.54
CA PHE A 63 13.15 -0.90 5.87
C PHE A 63 14.23 -0.98 6.93
N THR A 64 15.16 -1.95 6.87
CA THR A 64 16.28 -1.99 7.83
C THR A 64 17.16 -0.73 7.79
N LEU A 65 17.22 -0.05 6.64
CA LEU A 65 18.02 1.15 6.44
C LEU A 65 17.28 2.44 6.84
N LEU A 66 15.95 2.38 7.00
CA LEU A 66 15.10 3.53 7.23
C LEU A 66 14.62 3.59 8.69
N ALA A 67 14.58 4.82 9.22
CA ALA A 67 13.88 5.15 10.46
C ALA A 67 12.43 5.48 10.10
N LEU A 68 11.51 4.56 10.38
CA LEU A 68 10.09 4.66 10.01
C LEU A 68 9.16 4.97 11.20
N GLU A 69 9.70 5.04 12.43
CA GLU A 69 8.92 5.25 13.64
C GLU A 69 7.99 6.47 13.51
N ASP A 70 6.71 6.25 13.82
CA ASP A 70 5.60 7.21 13.73
C ASP A 70 5.34 7.78 12.32
N CYS A 71 5.83 7.14 11.26
CA CYS A 71 5.50 7.46 9.88
C CYS A 71 4.50 6.46 9.30
N PRO A 72 3.39 6.92 8.67
CA PRO A 72 2.56 6.07 7.85
C PRO A 72 3.32 5.58 6.61
N VAL A 73 3.29 4.28 6.37
CA VAL A 73 3.92 3.63 5.21
C VAL A 73 2.84 3.11 4.27
N THR A 74 2.91 3.50 3.01
CA THR A 74 2.08 2.92 1.94
C THR A 74 2.96 2.20 0.92
N ILE A 75 2.47 1.09 0.38
CA ILE A 75 3.27 0.20 -0.46
C ILE A 75 2.44 -0.28 -1.64
N ASP A 76 2.93 -0.06 -2.85
CA ASP A 76 2.46 -0.77 -4.05
C ASP A 76 3.34 -2.00 -4.27
N ALA A 77 3.00 -3.11 -3.61
CA ALA A 77 3.76 -4.36 -3.72
C ALA A 77 2.88 -5.58 -4.00
N ILE A 78 3.39 -6.43 -4.88
CA ILE A 78 2.80 -7.73 -5.21
C ILE A 78 3.32 -8.79 -4.22
N GLY A 79 2.53 -9.10 -3.19
CA GLY A 79 2.69 -10.34 -2.39
C GLY A 79 3.10 -10.18 -0.91
N ARG A 80 2.68 -11.17 -0.09
CA ARG A 80 2.96 -11.37 1.35
C ARG A 80 2.94 -10.09 2.23
N GLN A 81 1.82 -9.38 2.18
CA GLN A 81 1.56 -8.17 2.96
C GLN A 81 1.69 -8.36 4.47
N ARG A 82 1.49 -9.57 5.00
CA ARG A 82 1.58 -9.86 6.45
C ARG A 82 2.99 -9.66 7.02
N ASP A 83 4.02 -10.18 6.36
CA ASP A 83 5.40 -10.08 6.84
C ASP A 83 5.88 -8.62 6.81
N ILE A 84 5.49 -7.90 5.75
CA ILE A 84 5.78 -6.49 5.57
C ILE A 84 5.05 -5.64 6.62
N ALA A 85 3.74 -5.85 6.81
CA ALA A 85 2.95 -5.17 7.83
C ALA A 85 3.53 -5.40 9.23
N LYS A 86 3.91 -6.64 9.54
CA LYS A 86 4.58 -6.98 10.81
C LYS A 86 5.88 -6.19 10.99
N GLN A 87 6.70 -6.07 9.95
CA GLN A 87 7.96 -5.33 10.06
C GLN A 87 7.75 -3.81 10.24
N ILE A 88 6.69 -3.25 9.66
CA ILE A 88 6.30 -1.84 9.85
C ILE A 88 5.90 -1.62 11.33
N VAL A 89 5.07 -2.51 11.87
CA VAL A 89 4.65 -2.50 13.28
C VAL A 89 5.85 -2.67 14.21
N ASP A 90 6.73 -3.64 13.94
CA ASP A 90 7.96 -3.88 14.72
C ASP A 90 8.91 -2.66 14.69
N LYS A 91 8.73 -1.74 13.73
CA LYS A 91 9.45 -0.47 13.59
C LYS A 91 8.73 0.73 14.19
N ASN A 92 7.67 0.50 14.97
CA ASN A 92 6.84 1.54 15.55
C ASN A 92 6.19 2.46 14.50
N ALA A 93 5.89 1.95 13.30
CA ALA A 93 5.28 2.69 12.21
C ALA A 93 3.83 2.23 11.94
N ASP A 94 3.05 3.04 11.23
CA ASP A 94 1.69 2.73 10.79
C ASP A 94 1.69 2.35 9.30
N TYR A 95 0.67 1.63 8.81
CA TYR A 95 0.63 1.23 7.40
C TYR A 95 -0.75 1.39 6.73
N LEU A 96 -0.73 1.82 5.48
CA LEU A 96 -1.86 1.78 4.56
C LEU A 96 -1.53 0.81 3.42
N LEU A 97 -2.16 -0.35 3.41
CA LEU A 97 -1.90 -1.40 2.43
C LEU A 97 -3.18 -1.75 1.67
N VAL A 98 -3.09 -1.81 0.34
CA VAL A 98 -4.20 -2.22 -0.51
C VAL A 98 -4.31 -3.74 -0.50
N VAL A 99 -5.45 -4.28 -0.10
CA VAL A 99 -5.69 -5.74 -0.15
C VAL A 99 -6.15 -6.14 -1.54
N LYS A 100 -5.33 -6.95 -2.24
CA LYS A 100 -5.69 -7.53 -3.56
C LYS A 100 -6.59 -8.75 -3.40
N HIS A 101 -7.47 -8.97 -4.39
CA HIS A 101 -8.51 -10.01 -4.36
C HIS A 101 -7.97 -11.45 -4.29
N ASN A 102 -6.70 -11.67 -4.66
CA ASN A 102 -6.04 -12.98 -4.53
C ASN A 102 -5.74 -13.39 -3.07
N GLN A 103 -6.04 -12.54 -2.08
CA GLN A 103 -5.94 -12.83 -0.66
C GLN A 103 -7.32 -13.14 -0.06
N HIS A 104 -7.95 -14.24 -0.50
CA HIS A 104 -9.34 -14.60 -0.20
C HIS A 104 -9.73 -14.44 1.27
N THR A 105 -8.97 -15.01 2.22
CA THR A 105 -9.31 -14.92 3.65
C THR A 105 -9.23 -13.51 4.23
N LEU A 106 -8.29 -12.67 3.74
CA LEU A 106 -8.18 -11.29 4.20
C LEU A 106 -9.28 -10.43 3.60
N HIS A 107 -9.56 -10.65 2.32
CA HIS A 107 -10.65 -10.00 1.62
C HIS A 107 -12.01 -10.34 2.25
N GLU A 108 -12.26 -11.62 2.58
CA GLU A 108 -13.47 -12.06 3.30
C GLU A 108 -13.59 -11.37 4.67
N GLY A 109 -12.51 -11.36 5.47
CA GLY A 109 -12.55 -10.71 6.78
C GLY A 109 -12.77 -9.19 6.71
N ILE A 110 -12.25 -8.52 5.69
CA ILE A 110 -12.54 -7.10 5.42
C ILE A 110 -14.00 -6.93 4.98
N HIS A 111 -14.48 -7.78 4.09
CA HIS A 111 -15.86 -7.73 3.59
C HIS A 111 -16.88 -7.92 4.72
N ASP A 112 -16.67 -8.90 5.60
CA ASP A 112 -17.53 -9.14 6.76
C ASP A 112 -17.56 -7.94 7.71
N LEU A 113 -16.40 -7.33 7.97
CA LEU A 113 -16.29 -6.10 8.76
C LEU A 113 -17.12 -4.95 8.15
N TYR A 114 -17.10 -4.84 6.82
CA TYR A 114 -17.87 -3.82 6.09
C TYR A 114 -19.37 -4.09 6.12
N ILE A 115 -19.82 -5.34 5.93
CA ILE A 115 -21.23 -5.71 6.06
C ILE A 115 -21.75 -5.36 7.45
N GLU A 116 -21.00 -5.68 8.50
CA GLU A 116 -21.36 -5.31 9.86
C GLU A 116 -21.42 -3.80 10.08
N ALA A 117 -20.48 -3.06 9.49
CA ALA A 117 -20.42 -1.61 9.60
C ALA A 117 -21.58 -0.94 8.85
N GLU A 118 -21.91 -1.42 7.65
CA GLU A 118 -23.02 -0.94 6.83
C GLU A 118 -24.36 -1.17 7.54
N ALA A 119 -24.56 -2.35 8.14
CA ALA A 119 -25.75 -2.64 8.96
C ALA A 119 -25.90 -1.69 10.17
N LYS A 120 -24.81 -1.09 10.62
CA LYS A 120 -24.76 -0.11 11.73
C LYS A 120 -24.67 1.35 11.24
N GLY A 121 -24.80 1.58 9.94
CA GLY A 121 -24.76 2.90 9.31
C GLY A 121 -23.39 3.59 9.39
N PHE A 122 -22.29 2.82 9.46
CA PHE A 122 -20.90 3.34 9.53
C PHE A 122 -20.69 4.38 10.64
N THR A 123 -21.26 4.17 11.82
CA THR A 123 -21.18 5.13 12.95
C THR A 123 -19.86 5.05 13.72
N GLU A 124 -19.38 6.21 14.21
CA GLU A 124 -18.19 6.60 15.04
C GLU A 124 -16.80 5.96 14.77
N ASP A 125 -16.72 4.71 14.29
CA ASP A 125 -15.48 3.93 14.16
C ASP A 125 -14.93 3.86 12.72
N PHE A 126 -15.57 4.57 11.77
CA PHE A 126 -15.15 4.65 10.38
C PHE A 126 -14.98 6.11 9.94
N THR A 127 -13.84 6.42 9.32
CA THR A 127 -13.67 7.65 8.55
C THR A 127 -13.84 7.31 7.07
N ASP A 128 -14.83 7.91 6.43
CA ASP A 128 -15.09 7.73 5.00
C ASP A 128 -14.53 8.91 4.21
N SER A 129 -13.74 8.62 3.17
CA SER A 129 -13.24 9.61 2.22
C SER A 129 -13.34 9.09 0.80
N VAL A 130 -13.96 9.88 -0.08
CA VAL A 130 -14.06 9.60 -1.50
C VAL A 130 -13.26 10.66 -2.24
N THR A 131 -12.32 10.23 -3.08
CA THR A 131 -11.56 11.11 -3.95
C THR A 131 -11.78 10.69 -5.39
N GLU A 132 -12.10 11.66 -6.26
CA GLU A 132 -12.20 11.44 -7.70
C GLU A 132 -11.10 12.22 -8.39
N GLU A 133 -10.20 11.52 -9.08
CA GLU A 133 -9.17 12.15 -9.92
C GLU A 133 -9.35 11.74 -11.38
N GLY A 134 -9.42 12.74 -12.25
CA GLY A 134 -9.41 12.56 -13.70
C GLY A 134 -8.01 12.81 -14.25
N ASP A 135 -7.52 11.93 -15.13
CA ASP A 135 -6.31 12.20 -15.88
C ASP A 135 -6.60 12.89 -17.23
N LYS A 136 -5.55 13.47 -17.83
CA LYS A 136 -5.64 14.15 -19.13
C LYS A 136 -5.93 13.20 -20.31
N HIS A 137 -5.98 11.88 -20.08
CA HIS A 137 -6.23 10.85 -21.09
C HIS A 137 -7.65 10.25 -21.00
N GLY A 138 -8.53 10.82 -20.16
CA GLY A 138 -9.95 10.43 -20.07
C GLY A 138 -10.23 9.31 -19.07
N ARG A 139 -9.24 8.92 -18.26
CA ARG A 139 -9.40 7.98 -17.16
C ARG A 139 -9.89 8.73 -15.92
N ILE A 140 -10.88 8.15 -15.22
CA ILE A 140 -11.40 8.68 -13.96
C ILE A 140 -11.18 7.61 -12.89
N ASP A 141 -10.21 7.85 -12.01
CA ASP A 141 -9.99 7.00 -10.86
C ASP A 141 -10.85 7.51 -9.70
N LYS A 142 -11.75 6.65 -9.19
CA LYS A 142 -12.56 6.96 -8.00
C LYS A 142 -12.02 6.14 -6.82
N LEU A 143 -11.22 6.77 -5.99
CA LEU A 143 -10.67 6.14 -4.79
C LEU A 143 -11.68 6.28 -3.64
N HIS A 144 -12.11 5.16 -3.05
CA HIS A 144 -13.00 5.15 -1.89
C HIS A 144 -12.28 4.60 -0.67
N CYS A 145 -11.62 5.49 0.07
CA CYS A 145 -10.87 5.10 1.24
C CYS A 145 -11.77 5.15 2.48
N ARG A 146 -11.98 3.99 3.12
CA ARG A 146 -12.71 3.85 4.39
C ARG A 146 -11.79 3.32 5.47
N VAL A 147 -11.42 4.20 6.38
CA VAL A 147 -10.50 3.89 7.47
C VAL A 147 -11.27 3.40 8.68
N THR A 148 -10.77 2.38 9.35
CA THR A 148 -11.31 1.91 10.64
C THR A 148 -10.21 1.49 11.60
N HIS A 149 -10.46 1.73 12.88
CA HIS A 149 -9.61 1.31 13.98
C HIS A 149 -10.15 0.05 14.69
N ARG A 150 -11.17 -0.63 14.12
CA ARG A 150 -11.67 -1.92 14.64
C ARG A 150 -11.00 -3.09 13.93
N PHE A 151 -10.30 -3.90 14.72
CA PHE A 151 -9.57 -5.09 14.24
C PHE A 151 -10.19 -6.41 14.69
N SER A 152 -11.30 -6.39 15.44
CA SER A 152 -11.95 -7.60 15.93
C SER A 152 -12.46 -8.43 14.74
N GLY A 153 -11.77 -9.53 14.43
CA GLY A 153 -12.14 -10.44 13.31
C GLY A 153 -11.06 -10.61 12.24
N LEU A 154 -10.08 -9.71 12.13
CA LEU A 154 -9.06 -9.69 11.05
C LEU A 154 -7.81 -10.57 11.30
N GLY A 155 -7.84 -11.46 12.30
CA GLY A 155 -6.77 -12.42 12.57
C GLY A 155 -5.42 -11.75 12.89
N ALA A 156 -4.32 -12.30 12.34
CA ALA A 156 -2.93 -11.89 12.68
C ALA A 156 -2.52 -10.47 12.21
N LEU A 157 -3.35 -9.77 11.43
CA LEU A 157 -3.13 -8.36 11.07
C LEU A 157 -3.69 -7.39 12.13
N ALA A 158 -4.53 -7.90 13.04
CA ALA A 158 -5.01 -7.20 14.21
C ALA A 158 -3.91 -7.17 15.28
N ASP A 159 -2.96 -6.22 15.18
CA ASP A 159 -2.11 -5.96 16.32
C ASP A 159 -2.92 -5.20 17.39
N LYS A 160 -3.30 -5.93 18.45
CA LYS A 160 -4.03 -5.38 19.59
C LYS A 160 -3.22 -4.37 20.40
N THR A 161 -1.90 -4.28 20.19
CA THR A 161 -1.01 -3.35 20.89
C THR A 161 -0.88 -2.00 20.19
N ARG A 162 -1.25 -1.91 18.90
CA ARG A 162 -1.28 -0.68 18.11
C ARG A 162 -2.61 -0.55 17.34
N PRO A 163 -3.69 -0.09 18.00
CA PRO A 163 -5.02 0.01 17.40
C PRO A 163 -5.15 1.08 16.30
N ASN A 164 -4.07 1.69 15.81
CA ASN A 164 -4.10 2.68 14.74
C ASN A 164 -3.42 2.20 13.44
N SER A 165 -2.94 0.96 13.40
CA SER A 165 -1.99 0.54 12.37
C SER A 165 -2.59 -0.01 11.08
N LEU A 166 -3.88 -0.39 11.03
CA LEU A 166 -4.52 -0.93 9.82
C LEU A 166 -5.44 0.11 9.18
N TRP A 167 -5.08 0.50 7.97
CA TRP A 167 -5.91 1.34 7.13
C TRP A 167 -6.35 0.51 5.95
N VAL A 168 -7.67 0.33 5.78
CA VAL A 168 -8.25 -0.37 4.64
C VAL A 168 -8.65 0.69 3.61
N ALA A 169 -8.27 0.51 2.35
CA ALA A 169 -8.74 1.36 1.26
C ALA A 169 -9.31 0.48 0.16
N GLU A 170 -10.53 0.77 -0.26
CA GLU A 170 -11.13 0.18 -1.45
C GLU A 170 -10.90 1.13 -2.63
N VAL A 171 -10.38 0.60 -3.73
CA VAL A 171 -10.08 1.41 -4.90
C VAL A 171 -10.93 0.92 -6.06
N TYR A 172 -11.78 1.80 -6.59
CA TYR A 172 -12.58 1.51 -7.78
C TYR A 172 -12.03 2.29 -8.97
N ARG A 173 -11.77 1.61 -10.09
CA ARG A 173 -11.32 2.27 -11.32
C ARG A 173 -12.49 2.41 -12.27
N TYR A 174 -12.78 3.63 -12.71
CA TYR A 174 -13.83 3.86 -13.70
C TYR A 174 -13.22 4.25 -15.05
N ASN A 175 -13.51 3.47 -16.08
CA ASN A 175 -13.17 3.87 -17.44
C ASN A 175 -14.43 4.40 -18.12
N SER A 176 -14.41 5.68 -18.49
CA SER A 176 -15.50 6.35 -19.20
C SER A 176 -15.93 5.64 -20.49
N ASN A 177 -15.03 4.87 -21.11
CA ASN A 177 -15.30 4.09 -22.33
C ASN A 177 -15.67 2.60 -22.10
N ALA A 178 -15.58 2.08 -20.86
CA ALA A 178 -15.79 0.64 -20.59
C ALA A 178 -16.66 0.33 -19.35
N GLY A 179 -17.14 1.33 -18.61
CA GLY A 179 -17.93 1.14 -17.39
C GLY A 179 -17.08 0.84 -16.15
N LEU A 180 -17.74 0.36 -15.08
CA LEU A 180 -17.09 0.02 -13.80
C LEU A 180 -16.12 -1.14 -14.01
N ILE A 181 -14.82 -0.87 -13.88
CA ILE A 181 -13.79 -1.91 -13.82
C ILE A 181 -13.39 -2.04 -12.37
N ILE A 182 -13.89 -3.08 -11.68
CA ILE A 182 -13.35 -3.46 -10.38
C ILE A 182 -11.95 -4.02 -10.64
N ASP A 183 -10.97 -3.13 -10.61
CA ASP A 183 -9.59 -3.48 -10.94
C ASP A 183 -8.93 -4.15 -9.73
N SER A 184 -9.04 -5.47 -9.70
CA SER A 184 -8.30 -6.35 -8.80
C SER A 184 -7.13 -7.06 -9.49
N ARG A 185 -6.74 -6.61 -10.69
CA ARG A 185 -5.70 -7.26 -11.50
C ARG A 185 -4.55 -6.31 -11.80
N GLU A 186 -3.48 -6.50 -11.04
CA GLU A 186 -2.10 -6.55 -11.56
C GLU A 186 -1.18 -7.28 -10.59
#